data_AF-A0A093I7A7-F1
#
_entry.id   AF-A0A093I7A7-F1
#
_cell.length_a   1.000
_cell.length_b   1.000
_cell.length_c   1.000
_cell.angle_alpha   90.00
_cell.angle_beta   90.00
_cell.angle_gamma   90.00
#
_symmetry.space_group_name_H-M   'P 1'
#
loop_
_entity.id
_entity.type
_entity.pdbx_description
1 polymer ?
#
loop_
_entity_poly.entity_id
_entity_poly.type
_entity_poly.pdbx_seq_one_letter_code
_entity_poly.pdbx_strand_id
1 'polypeptide(L)'
;VFTDPILPCGQIVAEYLSVPSVVFLQQIPCGLDFEATQCPNPPSYIPRLFTDLTDHMNFLQRVKNMLYDFVNNFLCDFVFEPYSQLASEFLQRNVTVLSLLSKASIWLLKIDFVLQYPRPLMPNMVLIGGVNCAPKK
;
A
#
# COMPACT_ATOMS: atom_id res chain seq x y z
N VAL A 1 16.05 3.35 6.40
CA VAL A 1 16.07 2.10 5.59
C VAL A 1 15.18 2.31 4.37
N PHE A 2 15.70 2.04 3.17
CA PHE A 2 14.90 2.04 1.94
C PHE A 2 14.34 0.63 1.72
N THR A 3 13.02 0.47 1.65
CA THR A 3 12.38 -0.86 1.66
C THR A 3 11.16 -0.93 0.75
N ASP A 4 10.89 -2.12 0.23
CA ASP A 4 9.62 -2.48 -0.41
C ASP A 4 8.65 -3.01 0.66
N PRO A 5 7.39 -2.52 0.74
CA PRO A 5 6.45 -2.93 1.78
C PRO A 5 5.80 -4.30 1.52
N ILE A 6 5.91 -4.87 0.31
CA ILE A 6 5.47 -6.24 0.01
C ILE A 6 6.26 -7.25 0.85
N LEU A 7 7.53 -6.94 1.13
CA LEU A 7 8.40 -7.69 2.02
C LEU A 7 8.67 -6.86 3.30
N PRO A 8 7.80 -6.95 4.33
CA PRO A 8 7.84 -6.05 5.48
C PRO A 8 9.09 -6.21 6.37
N CYS A 9 9.97 -7.18 6.10
CA CYS A 9 11.21 -7.41 6.82
C CYS A 9 12.08 -6.15 6.95
N GLY A 10 12.18 -5.34 5.88
CA GLY A 10 12.95 -4.09 5.94
C GLY A 10 12.35 -3.07 6.91
N GLN A 11 11.01 -3.04 7.01
CA GLN A 11 10.30 -2.19 7.97
C GLN A 11 10.46 -2.70 9.41
N ILE A 12 10.44 -4.02 9.63
CA ILE A 12 10.68 -4.64 10.93
C ILE A 12 12.09 -4.26 11.45
N VAL A 13 13.10 -4.37 10.58
CA VAL A 13 14.49 -4.00 10.93
C VAL A 13 14.61 -2.49 11.18
N ALA A 14 13.94 -1.65 10.39
CA ALA A 14 13.94 -0.21 10.60
C ALA A 14 13.37 0.18 11.96
N GLU A 15 12.28 -0.47 12.37
CA GLU A 15 11.66 -0.28 13.68
C GLU A 15 12.58 -0.75 14.81
N TYR A 16 13.22 -1.92 14.67
CA TYR A 16 14.17 -2.44 15.66
C TYR A 16 15.36 -1.49 15.86
N LEU A 17 15.90 -0.95 14.77
CA LEU A 17 17.02 -0.01 14.79
C LEU A 17 16.60 1.44 15.09
N SER A 18 15.30 1.71 15.23
CA SER A 18 14.75 3.07 15.44
C SER A 18 15.20 4.09 14.40
N VAL A 19 15.31 3.67 13.13
CA VAL A 19 15.75 4.54 12.02
C VAL A 19 14.58 4.85 11.08
N PRO A 20 14.54 6.04 10.47
CA PRO A 20 13.47 6.40 9.54
C PRO A 20 13.48 5.46 8.34
N SER A 21 12.30 5.01 7.93
CA SER A 21 12.12 4.18 6.74
C SER A 21 11.48 4.94 5.60
N VAL A 22 11.96 4.65 4.39
CA VAL A 22 11.44 5.17 3.14
C VAL A 22 10.93 3.98 2.36
N VAL A 23 9.64 4.00 2.06
CA VAL A 23 8.94 2.93 1.38
C VAL A 23 8.93 3.23 -0.11
N PHE A 24 9.28 2.25 -0.94
CA PHE A 24 9.23 2.35 -2.39
C PHE A 24 8.33 1.25 -2.94
N LEU A 25 7.20 1.64 -3.56
CA LEU A 25 6.18 0.69 -4.01
C LEU A 25 5.42 1.26 -5.22
N GLN A 26 4.79 0.38 -6.01
CA GLN A 26 3.86 0.82 -7.06
C GLN A 26 2.42 0.88 -6.53
N GLN A 27 1.89 -0.27 -6.11
CA GLN A 27 0.61 -0.37 -5.40
C GLN A 27 0.58 -1.68 -4.60
N ILE A 28 -0.13 -1.71 -3.47
CA ILE A 28 -0.49 -2.97 -2.80
C ILE A 28 -1.92 -3.36 -3.27
N PRO A 29 -2.15 -4.58 -3.80
CA PRO A 29 -3.44 -4.95 -4.39
C PRO A 29 -4.67 -4.76 -3.48
N CYS A 30 -4.53 -4.96 -2.16
CA CYS A 30 -5.58 -4.72 -1.19
C CYS A 30 -5.71 -3.27 -0.73
N GLY A 31 -4.73 -2.41 -1.01
CA GLY A 31 -4.75 -1.01 -0.58
C GLY A 31 -4.26 -0.78 0.85
N LEU A 32 -3.50 -1.71 1.43
CA LEU A 32 -2.88 -1.60 2.75
C LEU A 32 -1.99 -0.35 2.88
N ASP A 33 -1.42 0.12 1.79
CA ASP A 33 -0.66 1.38 1.70
C ASP A 33 -1.52 2.60 2.02
N PHE A 34 -2.77 2.62 1.57
CA PHE A 34 -3.72 3.69 1.89
C PHE A 34 -4.20 3.60 3.33
N GLU A 35 -4.43 2.39 3.84
CA GLU A 35 -4.86 2.20 5.23
C GLU A 35 -3.74 2.61 6.21
N ALA A 36 -2.50 2.19 5.95
CA ALA A 36 -1.33 2.53 6.76
C ALA A 36 -1.05 4.05 6.78
N THR A 37 -1.30 4.74 5.66
CA THR A 37 -1.13 6.19 5.55
C THR A 37 -2.37 6.97 5.97
N GLN A 38 -3.49 6.31 6.30
CA GLN A 38 -4.80 6.95 6.54
C GLN A 38 -5.32 7.77 5.35
N CYS A 39 -4.92 7.39 4.15
CA CYS A 39 -5.31 8.02 2.91
C CYS A 39 -6.70 7.50 2.45
N PRO A 40 -7.66 8.37 2.09
CA PRO A 40 -8.97 7.93 1.61
C PRO A 40 -8.87 7.11 0.31
N ASN A 41 -9.42 5.90 0.32
CA ASN A 41 -9.47 5.02 -0.87
C ASN A 41 -10.85 4.32 -1.02
N PRO A 42 -11.91 5.09 -1.34
CA PRO A 42 -13.27 4.56 -1.37
C PRO A 42 -13.57 3.68 -2.60
N PRO A 43 -14.17 2.49 -2.42
CA PRO A 43 -14.53 1.58 -3.52
C PRO A 43 -15.74 2.05 -4.34
N SER A 44 -16.38 3.17 -3.99
CA SER A 44 -17.58 3.66 -4.67
C SER A 44 -17.29 4.32 -6.03
N TYR A 45 -16.11 4.90 -6.21
CA TYR A 45 -15.67 5.54 -7.46
C TYR A 45 -14.26 5.13 -7.89
N ILE A 46 -13.46 4.51 -7.01
CA ILE A 46 -12.14 3.99 -7.37
C ILE A 46 -12.30 2.50 -7.69
N PRO A 47 -12.12 2.09 -8.96
CA PRO A 47 -12.17 0.68 -9.31
C PRO A 47 -10.97 -0.06 -8.72
N ARG A 48 -11.21 -1.27 -8.19
CA ARG A 48 -10.17 -2.15 -7.66
C ARG A 48 -9.45 -2.83 -8.82
N LEU A 49 -8.17 -3.12 -8.59
CA LEU A 49 -7.35 -3.87 -9.55
C LEU A 49 -8.03 -5.21 -9.88
N PHE A 50 -7.90 -5.66 -11.13
CA PHE A 50 -8.49 -6.89 -11.68
C PHE A 50 -10.02 -6.90 -11.84
N THR A 51 -10.71 -5.75 -11.69
CA THR A 51 -12.16 -5.67 -11.94
C THR A 51 -12.52 -5.21 -13.36
N ASP A 52 -11.55 -4.70 -14.12
CA ASP A 52 -11.71 -4.04 -15.43
C ASP A 52 -12.80 -2.94 -15.43
N LEU A 53 -13.05 -2.34 -14.27
CA LEU A 53 -13.99 -1.23 -14.09
C LEU A 53 -13.29 0.12 -14.28
N THR A 54 -14.07 1.12 -14.63
CA THR A 54 -13.65 2.52 -14.73
C THR A 54 -14.14 3.34 -13.53
N ASP A 55 -13.86 4.64 -13.50
CA ASP A 55 -14.44 5.60 -12.56
C ASP A 55 -15.96 5.76 -12.72
N HIS A 56 -16.46 5.55 -13.93
CA HIS A 56 -17.88 5.58 -14.24
C HIS A 56 -18.55 4.21 -14.06
N MET A 57 -18.87 3.89 -12.80
CA MET A 57 -19.58 2.66 -12.42
C MET A 57 -21.07 2.87 -12.13
N ASN A 58 -21.90 1.97 -12.67
CA ASN A 58 -23.30 1.78 -12.28
C ASN A 58 -23.40 1.14 -10.89
N PHE A 59 -24.60 1.18 -10.27
CA PHE A 59 -24.81 0.64 -8.92
C PHE A 59 -24.32 -0.81 -8.74
N LEU A 60 -24.68 -1.71 -9.66
CA LEU A 60 -24.24 -3.12 -9.60
C LEU A 60 -22.72 -3.28 -9.74
N GLN A 61 -22.08 -2.45 -10.57
CA GLN A 61 -20.62 -2.45 -10.71
C GLN A 61 -19.94 -1.96 -9.43
N ARG A 62 -20.50 -0.97 -8.73
CA ARG A 62 -20.01 -0.52 -7.42
C ARG A 62 -20.13 -1.61 -6.36
N VAL A 63 -21.25 -2.34 -6.35
CA VAL A 63 -21.45 -3.49 -5.44
C VAL A 63 -20.42 -4.58 -5.74
N LYS A 64 -20.20 -4.92 -7.02
CA LYS A 64 -19.13 -5.84 -7.44
C LYS A 64 -17.76 -5.34 -6.96
N ASN A 65 -17.44 -4.08 -7.17
CA ASN A 65 -16.16 -3.48 -6.78
C ASN A 65 -15.92 -3.57 -5.27
N MET A 66 -16.96 -3.28 -4.46
CA MET A 66 -16.93 -3.42 -3.01
C MET A 66 -16.72 -4.88 -2.57
N LEU A 67 -17.35 -5.84 -3.23
CA LEU A 67 -17.15 -7.25 -2.94
C LEU A 67 -15.70 -7.68 -3.23
N TYR A 68 -15.13 -7.25 -4.35
CA TYR A 68 -13.71 -7.49 -4.68
C TYR A 68 -12.77 -6.86 -3.66
N ASP A 69 -13.07 -5.63 -3.20
CA ASP A 69 -12.30 -4.97 -2.15
C ASP A 69 -12.28 -5.78 -0.86
N PHE A 70 -13.45 -6.23 -0.41
CA PHE A 70 -13.56 -7.04 0.81
C PHE A 70 -12.77 -8.35 0.72
N VAL A 71 -12.88 -9.07 -0.40
CA VAL A 71 -12.13 -10.31 -0.64
C VAL A 71 -10.63 -10.06 -0.67
N ASN A 72 -10.18 -8.99 -1.32
CA ASN A 72 -8.76 -8.65 -1.38
C ASN A 72 -8.18 -8.27 -0.02
N ASN A 73 -8.92 -7.53 0.82
CA ASN A 73 -8.47 -7.23 2.18
C ASN A 73 -8.29 -8.50 3.01
N PHE A 74 -9.28 -9.40 2.97
CA PHE A 74 -9.19 -10.70 3.67
C PHE A 74 -8.00 -11.55 3.19
N LEU A 75 -7.75 -11.58 1.88
CA LEU A 75 -6.58 -12.26 1.32
C LEU A 75 -5.26 -11.63 1.78
N CYS A 76 -5.19 -10.30 1.85
CA CYS A 76 -4.01 -9.61 2.35
C CYS A 76 -3.74 -9.90 3.83
N ASP A 77 -4.77 -9.91 4.67
CA ASP A 77 -4.62 -10.26 6.08
C ASP A 77 -3.99 -11.64 6.23
N PHE A 78 -4.45 -12.63 5.45
CA PHE A 78 -3.89 -13.98 5.45
C PHE A 78 -2.43 -14.02 4.97
N VAL A 79 -2.08 -13.25 3.93
CA VAL A 79 -0.71 -13.17 3.40
C VAL A 79 0.25 -12.49 4.38
N PHE A 80 -0.21 -11.48 5.10
CA PHE A 80 0.60 -10.70 6.03
C PHE A 80 0.62 -11.23 7.47
N GLU A 81 -0.31 -12.12 7.84
CA GLU A 81 -0.35 -12.80 9.14
C GLU A 81 1.00 -13.42 9.57
N PRO A 82 1.71 -14.24 8.75
CA PRO A 82 2.98 -14.81 9.16
C PRO A 82 4.06 -13.74 9.44
N TYR A 83 4.03 -12.63 8.71
CA TYR A 83 4.93 -11.50 8.96
C TYR A 83 4.59 -10.76 10.24
N SER A 84 3.30 -10.66 10.58
CA SER A 84 2.84 -10.08 11.84
C SER A 84 3.32 -10.91 13.04
N GLN A 85 3.26 -12.25 12.94
CA GLN A 85 3.76 -13.16 13.96
C GLN A 85 5.28 -13.05 14.10
N LEU A 86 6.01 -13.11 12.98
CA LEU A 86 7.47 -12.96 12.96
C LEU A 86 7.92 -11.62 13.55
N ALA A 87 7.26 -10.53 13.17
CA ALA A 87 7.56 -9.20 13.69
C ALA A 87 7.32 -9.10 15.19
N SER A 88 6.25 -9.74 15.67
CA SER A 88 5.90 -9.72 17.09
C SER A 88 6.89 -10.49 17.94
N GLU A 89 7.36 -11.64 17.44
CA GLU A 89 8.42 -12.44 18.08
C GLU A 89 9.76 -11.69 18.09
N PHE A 90 10.16 -11.13 16.94
CA PHE A 90 11.44 -10.43 16.80
C PHE A 90 11.52 -9.13 17.62
N LEU A 91 10.44 -8.33 17.61
CA LEU A 91 10.37 -7.08 18.36
C LEU A 91 9.95 -7.28 19.83
N GLN A 92 9.62 -8.51 20.23
CA GLN A 92 9.13 -8.88 21.57
C GLN A 92 7.89 -8.09 22.03
N ARG A 93 7.00 -7.74 21.09
CA ARG A 93 5.74 -7.02 21.37
C ARG A 93 4.70 -7.32 20.30
N ASN A 94 3.42 -7.27 20.65
CA ASN A 94 2.35 -7.46 19.67
C ASN A 94 2.32 -6.31 18.66
N VAL A 95 2.65 -6.59 17.40
CA VAL A 95 2.61 -5.63 16.30
C VAL A 95 1.87 -6.21 15.10
N THR A 96 1.11 -5.34 14.43
CA THR A 96 0.50 -5.65 13.14
C THR A 96 1.34 -5.08 12.00
N VAL A 97 1.31 -5.72 10.83
CA VAL A 97 2.00 -5.18 9.63
C VAL A 97 1.50 -3.77 9.30
N LEU A 98 0.19 -3.52 9.43
CA LEU A 98 -0.39 -2.19 9.27
C LEU A 98 0.27 -1.16 10.22
N SER A 99 0.44 -1.51 11.50
CA SER A 99 1.07 -0.63 12.49
C SER A 99 2.56 -0.38 12.24
N LEU A 100 3.24 -1.31 11.57
CA LEU A 100 4.63 -1.15 11.18
C LEU A 100 4.74 -0.23 9.97
N LEU A 101 3.88 -0.43 8.97
CA LEU A 101 3.85 0.39 7.76
C LEU A 101 3.42 1.84 8.06
N SER A 102 2.50 2.06 9.01
CA SER A 102 2.08 3.42 9.37
C SER A 102 3.19 4.30 9.96
N LYS A 103 4.30 3.68 10.40
CA LYS A 103 5.49 4.39 10.90
C LYS A 103 6.48 4.79 9.82
N ALA A 104 6.23 4.42 8.57
CA ALA A 104 7.08 4.84 7.46
C ALA A 104 7.08 6.36 7.29
N SER A 105 8.26 6.95 7.13
CA SER A 105 8.44 8.39 7.08
C SER A 105 8.00 8.99 5.75
N ILE A 106 8.33 8.32 4.64
CA ILE A 106 8.00 8.74 3.27
C ILE A 106 7.61 7.52 2.45
N TRP A 107 6.56 7.68 1.64
CA TRP A 107 6.07 6.71 0.68
C TRP A 107 6.36 7.23 -0.73
N LEU A 108 7.31 6.59 -1.41
CA LEU A 108 7.66 6.86 -2.79
C LEU A 108 6.87 5.93 -3.69
N LEU A 109 5.85 6.48 -4.36
CA LEU A 109 4.92 5.73 -5.20
C LEU A 109 5.36 5.78 -6.65
N LYS A 110 5.66 4.62 -7.24
CA LYS A 110 6.04 4.46 -8.65
C LYS A 110 4.82 4.54 -9.58
N ILE A 111 4.03 5.59 -9.42
CA ILE A 111 2.83 5.88 -10.21
C ILE A 111 2.83 7.36 -10.60
N ASP A 112 2.10 7.66 -11.66
CA ASP A 112 1.88 9.02 -12.14
C ASP A 112 0.42 9.41 -11.93
N PHE A 113 0.16 10.67 -11.60
CA PHE A 113 -1.19 11.19 -11.43
C PHE A 113 -2.02 11.09 -12.71
N VAL A 114 -1.38 11.06 -13.89
CA VAL A 114 -2.07 10.93 -15.18
C VAL A 114 -2.71 9.54 -15.36
N LEU A 115 -2.13 8.50 -14.75
CA LEU A 115 -2.58 7.11 -14.91
C LEU A 115 -3.47 6.62 -13.78
N GLN A 116 -3.71 7.46 -12.77
CA GLN A 116 -4.40 7.07 -11.54
C GLN A 116 -5.69 7.86 -11.39
N TYR A 117 -6.69 7.21 -10.81
CA TYR A 117 -7.96 7.88 -10.51
C TYR A 117 -7.77 8.98 -9.46
N PRO A 118 -8.47 10.11 -9.59
CA PRO A 118 -8.30 11.25 -8.70
C PRO A 118 -8.74 10.88 -7.28
N ARG A 119 -7.82 11.04 -6.33
CA ARG A 119 -8.08 10.87 -4.90
C ARG A 119 -7.11 11.73 -4.09
N PRO A 120 -7.46 12.10 -2.85
CA PRO A 120 -6.53 12.77 -1.95
C PRO A 120 -5.29 11.91 -1.70
N LEU A 121 -4.14 12.54 -1.49
CA LEU A 121 -2.90 11.90 -1.06
C LEU A 121 -2.41 12.56 0.23
N MET A 122 -1.79 11.78 1.10
CA MET A 122 -1.19 12.32 2.32
C MET A 122 0.15 13.02 2.03
N PRO A 123 0.57 14.02 2.83
CA PRO A 123 1.80 14.77 2.60
C PRO A 123 3.09 13.92 2.57
N ASN A 124 3.08 12.76 3.22
CA ASN A 124 4.19 11.82 3.22
C ASN A 124 4.21 10.89 2.00
N MET A 125 3.23 10.98 1.09
CA MET A 125 3.16 10.19 -0.15
C MET A 125 3.62 11.05 -1.34
N VAL A 126 4.71 10.64 -1.97
CA VAL A 126 5.33 11.33 -3.10
C VAL A 126 5.24 10.45 -4.33
N LEU A 127 4.59 10.96 -5.37
CA LEU A 127 4.53 10.32 -6.68
C LEU A 127 5.86 10.54 -7.41
N ILE A 128 6.55 9.46 -7.76
CA ILE A 128 7.85 9.46 -8.44
C ILE A 128 7.76 8.77 -9.81
N GLY A 129 6.63 8.95 -10.52
CA GLY A 129 6.35 8.32 -11.81
C GLY A 129 7.54 8.33 -12.79
N GLY A 130 7.58 7.36 -13.70
CA GLY A 130 8.56 7.37 -14.80
C GLY A 130 10.01 7.11 -14.41
N VAL A 131 10.27 6.24 -13.42
CA VAL A 131 11.63 5.75 -13.07
C VAL A 131 12.17 4.79 -14.15
N ASN A 132 12.32 5.30 -15.37
CA ASN A 132 12.89 4.58 -16.49
C ASN A 132 14.39 4.87 -16.59
N CYS A 133 15.16 3.90 -17.06
CA CYS A 133 16.57 4.11 -17.36
C CYS A 133 16.72 5.26 -18.35
N ALA A 134 17.59 6.22 -18.04
CA ALA A 134 17.99 7.20 -19.04
C ALA A 134 18.58 6.46 -20.25
N PRO A 135 18.29 6.89 -21.49
CA PRO A 135 18.99 6.35 -22.65
C PRO A 135 20.49 6.52 -22.43
N LYS A 136 21.26 5.47 -22.73
CA LYS A 136 22.73 5.55 -22.66
C LYS A 136 23.18 6.72 -23.53
N LYS A 137 23.97 7.61 -22.93
CA LYS A 137 24.72 8.65 -23.66
C LYS A 137 25.75 8.01 -24.56
#